data_AF-A0A523WE19-F1
#
_entry.id   AF-A0A523WE19-F1
#
_cell.length_a   1.000
_cell.length_b   1.000
_cell.length_c   1.000
_cell.angle_alpha   90.00
_cell.angle_beta   90.00
_cell.angle_gamma   90.00
#
_symmetry.space_group_name_H-M   'P 1'
#
loop_
_entity.id
_entity.type
_entity.pdbx_description
1 polymer ?
#
loop_
_entity_poly.entity_id
_entity_poly.type
_entity_poly.pdbx_seq_one_letter_code
_entity_poly.pdbx_strand_id
1 'polypeptide(L)' 'MNTVVREIALDKLGARLKNVGSVSYNEYMLRFTTDDHEIIVFPDGRAIVKNTIDESLARELYIKYIGDVG' A
#
# COMPACT_ATOMS: atom_id res chain seq x y z
N MET A 1 0.52 -24.79 -12.19
CA MET A 1 0.15 -23.37 -12.09
C MET A 1 1.13 -22.73 -11.12
N ASN A 2 2.17 -22.06 -11.63
CA ASN A 2 3.21 -21.47 -10.78
C ASN A 2 2.85 -19.99 -10.61
N THR A 3 1.97 -19.69 -9.66
CA THR A 3 1.67 -18.30 -9.32
C THR A 3 2.87 -17.78 -8.57
N VAL A 4 3.79 -17.13 -9.27
CA VAL A 4 4.82 -16.28 -8.64
C VAL A 4 4.05 -15.26 -7.81
N VAL A 5 4.00 -15.48 -6.50
CA VAL A 5 3.54 -14.48 -5.55
C VAL A 5 4.53 -13.32 -5.72
N ARG A 6 4.10 -12.24 -6.38
CA ARG A 6 4.92 -11.04 -6.50
C ARG A 6 4.94 -10.39 -5.14
N GLU A 7 6.01 -10.63 -4.38
CA GLU A 7 6.26 -9.89 -3.16
C GLU A 7 6.40 -8.40 -3.50
N ILE A 8 5.71 -7.56 -2.73
CA ILE A 8 5.81 -6.11 -2.88
C ILE A 8 7.14 -5.67 -2.26
N ALA A 9 8.00 -5.08 -3.08
CA ALA A 9 9.20 -4.39 -2.63
C ALA A 9 8.82 -3.12 -1.84
N LEU A 10 8.70 -3.24 -0.52
CA LEU A 10 8.23 -2.17 0.37
C LEU A 10 9.13 -0.93 0.33
N ASP A 11 10.43 -1.11 0.10
CA ASP A 11 11.41 -0.03 -0.07
C ASP A 11 11.10 0.81 -1.32
N LYS A 12 10.84 0.16 -2.46
CA LYS A 12 10.49 0.83 -3.73
C LYS A 12 9.14 1.52 -3.62
N LEU A 13 8.15 0.82 -3.06
CA LEU A 13 6.82 1.37 -2.83
C LEU A 13 6.90 2.59 -1.89
N GLY A 14 7.69 2.49 -0.82
CA GLY A 14 7.87 3.57 0.14
C GLY A 14 8.56 4.79 -0.46
N ALA A 15 9.60 4.59 -1.26
CA ALA A 15 10.27 5.68 -1.97
C ALA A 15 9.29 6.45 -2.88
N ARG A 16 8.37 5.75 -3.57
CA ARG A 16 7.35 6.39 -4.40
C ARG A 16 6.34 7.18 -3.57
N LEU A 17 5.81 6.56 -2.51
CA LEU A 17 4.75 7.13 -1.70
C LEU A 17 5.20 8.31 -0.84
N LYS A 18 6.51 8.43 -0.54
CA LYS A 18 7.08 9.58 0.17
C LYS A 18 6.84 10.92 -0.53
N ASN A 19 6.65 10.92 -1.85
CA ASN A 19 6.34 12.13 -2.60
C ASN A 19 4.86 12.55 -2.51
N VAL A 20 4.00 11.66 -1.99
CA VAL A 20 2.55 11.88 -1.92
C VAL A 20 2.11 12.16 -0.48
N GLY A 21 2.76 11.57 0.51
CA GLY A 21 2.40 11.71 1.91
C GLY A 21 3.42 11.12 2.87
N SER A 22 3.02 10.94 4.12
CA SER A 22 3.89 10.39 5.15
C SER A 22 4.03 8.88 4.99
N VAL A 23 5.28 8.40 4.94
CA VAL A 23 5.58 6.97 4.80
C VAL A 23 6.55 6.53 5.88
N SER A 24 6.23 5.40 6.51
CA SER A 24 7.14 4.63 7.36
C SER A 24 7.06 3.17 6.96
N TYR A 25 8.19 2.49 6.82
CA TYR A 25 8.20 1.07 6.48
C TYR A 25 9.33 0.34 7.21
N ASN A 26 9.15 -0.96 7.38
CA ASN A 26 10.15 -1.91 7.85
C ASN A 26 10.07 -3.19 6.99
N GLU A 27 10.78 -4.24 7.38
CA GLU A 27 10.79 -5.52 6.66
C GLU A 27 9.43 -6.26 6.66
N TYR A 28 8.48 -5.87 7.52
CA TYR A 28 7.20 -6.55 7.70
C TYR A 28 6.01 -5.78 7.13
N MET A 29 6.07 -4.44 7.09
CA MET A 29 4.97 -3.61 6.63
C MET A 29 5.43 -2.22 6.18
N LEU A 30 4.62 -1.62 5.32
CA LEU A 30 4.67 -0.20 4.98
C LEU A 30 3.39 0.47 5.45
N ARG A 31 3.54 1.56 6.20
CA ARG A 31 2.47 2.48 6.58
C ARG A 31 2.58 3.73 5.72
N PHE A 32 1.50 4.04 5.04
CA PHE A 32 1.32 5.25 4.26
C PHE A 32 0.13 6.03 4.82
N THR A 33 0.34 7.31 5.10
CA THR A 33 -0.67 8.19 5.66
C THR A 33 -0.77 9.44 4.79
N THR A 34 -1.97 9.70 4.30
CA THR A 34 -2.38 10.97 3.68
C THR A 34 -3.22 11.76 4.68
N ASP A 35 -3.65 12.97 4.31
CA ASP A 35 -4.49 13.79 5.18
C ASP A 35 -5.78 13.08 5.63
N ASP A 36 -6.43 12.35 4.72
CA ASP A 36 -7.71 11.69 5.00
C ASP A 36 -7.63 10.19 5.32
N HIS A 37 -6.55 9.49 4.95
CA HIS A 37 -6.51 8.03 4.93
C HIS A 37 -5.19 7.46 5.44
N GLU A 38 -5.27 6.28 6.06
CA GLU A 38 -4.10 5.46 6.41
C GLU A 38 -4.20 4.11 5.69
N ILE A 39 -3.09 3.71 5.05
CA ILE A 39 -2.95 2.45 4.33
C ILE A 39 -1.75 1.71 4.90
N ILE A 40 -1.97 0.49 5.35
CA ILE A 40 -0.91 -0.42 5.80
C ILE A 40 -0.80 -1.53 4.76
N VAL A 41 0.38 -1.70 4.17
CA VAL A 41 0.67 -2.69 3.14
C VAL A 41 1.65 -3.72 3.67
N PHE A 42 1.37 -4.98 3.41
CA PHE A 42 2.23 -6.11 3.75
C PHE A 42 2.98 -6.58 2.49
N PRO A 43 4.17 -7.18 2.64
CA PRO A 43 4.98 -7.64 1.52
C PRO A 43 4.29 -8.75 0.71
N ASP A 44 3.34 -9.47 1.31
CA ASP A 44 2.51 -10.48 0.66
C ASP A 44 1.38 -9.90 -0.23
N GLY A 45 1.27 -8.58 -0.30
CA GLY A 45 0.28 -7.88 -1.12
C GLY A 45 -1.04 -7.57 -0.40
N ARG A 46 -1.22 -7.98 0.86
CA ARG A 46 -2.39 -7.55 1.63
C ARG A 46 -2.26 -6.09 2.02
N ALA A 47 -3.40 -5.41 2.12
CA ALA A 47 -3.45 -4.06 2.67
C ALA A 47 -4.64 -3.86 3.60
N ILE A 48 -4.46 -3.00 4.60
CA ILE A 48 -5.49 -2.50 5.49
C ILE A 48 -5.66 -1.02 5.19
N VAL A 49 -6.86 -0.61 4.79
CA VAL A 49 -7.22 0.79 4.64
C VAL A 49 -8.04 1.21 5.85
N LYS A 50 -7.69 2.33 6.46
CA LYS A 50 -8.37 2.93 7.61
C LYS A 50 -8.99 4.28 7.23
N ASN A 51 -9.89 4.76 8.08
CA ASN A 51 -10.69 5.99 7.89
C ASN A 51 -11.68 5.95 6.73
N THR A 52 -12.00 4.76 6.22
CA THR A 52 -13.12 4.55 5.30
C THR A 52 -13.85 3.26 5.65
N ILE A 53 -15.17 3.27 5.49
CA ILE A 53 -16.04 2.08 5.51
C ILE A 53 -16.59 1.77 4.11
N ASP A 54 -16.28 2.62 3.13
CA ASP A 54 -16.64 2.44 1.74
C ASP A 54 -15.60 1.53 1.07
N GLU A 55 -16.04 0.31 0.74
CA GLU A 55 -15.20 -0.70 0.08
C GLU A 55 -14.71 -0.23 -1.29
N SER A 56 -15.52 0.53 -2.03
CA SER A 56 -15.17 1.05 -3.36
C SER A 56 -14.02 2.05 -3.23
N LEU A 57 -14.14 2.99 -2.28
CA LEU A 57 -13.06 3.94 -2.00
C LEU A 57 -11.79 3.23 -1.52
N ALA A 58 -11.91 2.25 -0.62
CA ALA A 58 -10.75 1.48 -0.16
C ALA A 58 -10.04 0.77 -1.33
N ARG A 59 -10.80 0.18 -2.24
CA ARG A 59 -10.27 -0.49 -3.45
C ARG A 59 -9.59 0.50 -4.39
N GLU A 60 -10.18 1.66 -4.61
CA GLU A 60 -9.59 2.73 -5.44
C GLU A 60 -8.26 3.23 -4.85
N LEU A 61 -8.22 3.50 -3.54
CA LEU A 61 -6.99 3.91 -2.86
C LEU A 61 -5.89 2.85 -2.98
N TYR A 62 -6.25 1.57 -2.82
CA TYR A 62 -5.31 0.47 -3.01
C TYR A 62 -4.75 0.45 -4.45
N ILE A 63 -5.61 0.52 -5.47
CA ILE A 63 -5.16 0.53 -6.87
C ILE A 63 -4.29 1.75 -7.16
N LYS A 64 -4.72 2.93 -6.69
CA LYS A 64 -4.04 4.21 -6.91
C LYS A 64 -2.62 4.23 -6.34
N TYR A 65 -2.43 3.74 -5.13
CA TYR A 65 -1.15 3.85 -4.43
C TYR A 65 -0.28 2.60 -4.57
N ILE A 66 -0.90 1.41 -4.65
CA ILE A 66 -0.21 0.11 -4.58
C ILE A 66 -0.24 -0.62 -5.92
N GLY A 67 -1.31 -0.48 -6.70
CA GLY A 67 -1.54 -1.23 -7.95
C GLY A 67 -0.48 -1.01 -9.04
N ASP A 68 0.25 0.10 -9.02
CA ASP A 68 1.30 0.43 -9.99
C ASP A 68 2.67 -0.19 -9.64
N VAL A 69 2.74 -1.31 -8.93
CA VAL A 69 4.00 -2.05 -8.72
C VAL A 69 3.99 -3.28 -9.63
N GLY A 70 4.07 -3.01 -10.94
CA GLY A 70 4.10 -4.01 -12.02
C GLY A 70 5.51 -4.37 -12.46
#